data_AF-A0A5S4EHJ3-F1
#
_entry.id   AF-A0A5S4EHJ3-F1
#
_cell.length_a   1.000
_cell.length_b   1.000
_cell.length_c   1.000
_cell.angle_alpha   90.00
_cell.angle_beta   90.00
_cell.angle_gamma   90.00
#
_symmetry.space_group_name_H-M   'P 1'
#
loop_
_entity.id
_entity.type
_entity.pdbx_description
1 polymer ?
#
loop_
_entity_poly.entity_id
_entity_poly.type
_entity_poly.pdbx_seq_one_letter_code
_entity_poly.pdbx_strand_id
1 'polypeptide(L)'
;MLARLEEDQFLILSAKKGNRYLQFSCQGTWGTRIEVVSNHFLKGDDRLTQQEMAWLRTHGWNVPSGTPKQATPDKDPDGSPNYFIDVPSPVSALDLVSMIIDTLIHGLGLPYPGALNYESFDSEGGALAFQELGLKPSARADTPLMDQVLSVYRDVTGIEDLAFDENGDVSVRYGAIVISAVQLDNRVRLFSALVTEATETPALLRKINLINDGVHRIRVFLHDHVVYAALDVPADPFVPAHLVIAMNEFSAVAEGLAIVLRAEFSGKAVIEPSGLFSSLQ
;
A
#
# COMPACT_ATOMS: atom_id res chain seq x y z
N MET A 1 -9.35 -31.09 -5.88
CA MET A 1 -9.27 -29.62 -6.02
C MET A 1 -7.84 -29.14 -5.83
N LEU A 2 -7.24 -29.30 -4.65
CA LEU A 2 -5.80 -29.03 -4.46
C LEU A 2 -4.92 -29.96 -5.32
N ALA A 3 -5.37 -31.20 -5.52
CA ALA A 3 -4.79 -32.14 -6.48
C ALA A 3 -4.90 -31.72 -7.97
N ARG A 4 -5.48 -30.55 -8.29
CA ARG A 4 -5.54 -30.00 -9.67
C ARG A 4 -4.57 -28.86 -9.89
N LEU A 5 -3.92 -28.33 -8.84
CA LEU A 5 -2.86 -27.35 -9.03
C LEU A 5 -1.65 -28.06 -9.62
N GLU A 6 -1.23 -27.62 -10.79
CA GLU A 6 -0.01 -28.09 -11.45
C GLU A 6 1.20 -27.29 -10.93
N GLU A 7 2.40 -27.72 -11.32
CA GLU A 7 3.63 -26.98 -11.00
C GLU A 7 3.50 -25.51 -11.44
N ASP A 8 4.04 -24.61 -10.62
CA ASP A 8 4.01 -23.16 -10.83
C ASP A 8 2.60 -22.52 -10.86
N GLN A 9 1.60 -23.21 -10.29
CA GLN A 9 0.27 -22.66 -10.08
C GLN A 9 0.02 -22.28 -8.62
N PHE A 10 -0.74 -21.20 -8.47
CA PHE A 10 -1.05 -20.58 -7.19
C PHE A 10 -2.56 -20.53 -6.97
N LEU A 11 -2.97 -20.75 -5.73
CA LEU A 11 -4.33 -20.51 -5.25
C LEU A 11 -4.25 -19.74 -3.93
N ILE A 12 -4.96 -18.64 -3.82
CA ILE A 12 -5.03 -17.83 -2.62
C ILE A 12 -6.49 -17.78 -2.17
N LEU A 13 -6.74 -18.12 -0.91
CA LEU A 13 -8.03 -17.95 -0.24
C LEU A 13 -7.90 -16.75 0.69
N SER A 14 -8.63 -15.68 0.41
CA SER A 14 -8.52 -14.42 1.15
C SER A 14 -9.83 -14.07 1.84
N ALA A 15 -9.72 -13.38 2.98
CA ALA A 15 -10.87 -12.74 3.60
C ALA A 15 -11.39 -11.62 2.69
N LYS A 16 -12.70 -11.47 2.57
CA LYS A 16 -13.34 -10.35 1.83
C LYS A 16 -13.06 -8.98 2.46
N LYS A 17 -12.59 -8.95 3.70
CA LYS A 17 -12.23 -7.75 4.47
C LYS A 17 -10.96 -8.03 5.23
N GLY A 18 -10.06 -7.05 5.29
CA GLY A 18 -8.72 -7.23 5.84
C GLY A 18 -7.79 -7.93 4.84
N ASN A 19 -6.62 -8.31 5.32
CA ASN A 19 -5.54 -8.90 4.53
C ASN A 19 -5.18 -10.31 5.05
N ARG A 20 -6.15 -11.00 5.66
CA ARG A 20 -6.00 -12.40 6.06
C ARG A 20 -6.15 -13.31 4.87
N TYR A 21 -5.14 -14.14 4.62
CA TYR A 21 -5.15 -15.10 3.52
C TYR A 21 -4.43 -16.40 3.87
N LEU A 22 -4.75 -17.42 3.07
CA LEU A 22 -4.04 -18.69 2.98
C LEU A 22 -3.70 -18.94 1.51
N GLN A 23 -2.44 -19.20 1.21
CA GLN A 23 -1.92 -19.42 -0.14
C GLN A 23 -1.40 -20.85 -0.31
N PHE A 24 -1.63 -21.41 -1.50
CA PHE A 24 -1.04 -22.63 -2.00
C PHE A 24 -0.08 -22.29 -3.14
N SER A 25 1.12 -22.84 -3.08
CA SER A 25 2.13 -22.76 -4.12
C SER A 25 2.55 -24.17 -4.48
N CYS A 26 2.10 -24.66 -5.65
CA CYS A 26 2.42 -26.01 -6.10
C CYS A 26 3.80 -26.02 -6.77
N GLN A 27 4.70 -26.86 -6.25
CA GLN A 27 6.09 -26.96 -6.70
C GLN A 27 6.33 -28.30 -7.42
N GLY A 28 5.28 -28.85 -8.04
CA GLY A 28 5.34 -30.09 -8.79
C GLY A 28 5.82 -31.26 -7.92
N THR A 29 6.96 -31.85 -8.28
CA THR A 29 7.54 -33.02 -7.59
C THR A 29 8.01 -32.74 -6.17
N TRP A 30 8.26 -31.47 -5.81
CA TRP A 30 8.69 -31.05 -4.48
C TRP A 30 7.54 -30.93 -3.48
N GLY A 31 6.29 -31.03 -3.97
CA GLY A 31 5.09 -30.95 -3.14
C GLY A 31 4.38 -29.61 -3.26
N THR A 32 3.71 -29.21 -2.18
CA THR A 32 2.96 -27.95 -2.12
C THR A 32 3.38 -27.20 -0.87
N ARG A 33 3.85 -25.98 -1.05
CA ARG A 33 4.02 -25.03 0.05
C ARG A 33 2.69 -24.35 0.32
N ILE A 34 2.31 -24.30 1.58
CA ILE A 34 1.10 -23.63 2.05
C ILE A 34 1.51 -22.56 3.03
N GLU A 35 1.02 -21.35 2.81
CA GLU A 35 1.37 -20.19 3.62
C GLU A 35 0.13 -19.52 4.20
N VAL A 36 0.26 -19.01 5.41
CA VAL A 36 -0.74 -18.20 6.08
C VAL A 36 -0.09 -16.90 6.49
N VAL A 37 -0.78 -15.79 6.20
CA VAL A 37 -0.29 -14.45 6.48
C VAL A 37 0.27 -14.29 7.90
N SER A 38 1.36 -13.55 8.06
CA SER A 38 1.88 -13.20 9.38
C SER A 38 1.57 -11.76 9.78
N ASN A 39 1.82 -11.48 11.06
CA ASN A 39 1.77 -10.13 11.63
C ASN A 39 2.87 -9.18 11.10
N HIS A 40 3.73 -9.61 10.17
CA HIS A 40 4.56 -8.71 9.38
C HIS A 40 3.74 -7.91 8.37
N PHE A 41 2.62 -8.47 7.89
CA PHE A 41 1.73 -7.83 6.91
C PHE A 41 0.45 -7.27 7.53
N LEU A 42 -0.02 -7.87 8.63
CA LEU A 42 -1.27 -7.46 9.29
C LEU A 42 -1.05 -6.29 10.27
N LYS A 43 -2.00 -5.35 10.28
CA LYS A 43 -1.99 -4.13 11.10
C LYS A 43 -3.32 -3.96 11.85
N GLY A 44 -3.29 -3.26 12.99
CA GLY A 44 -4.49 -2.96 13.78
C GLY A 44 -5.28 -4.19 14.20
N ASP A 45 -6.60 -4.11 14.07
CA ASP A 45 -7.55 -5.18 14.46
C ASP A 45 -7.46 -6.43 13.58
N ASP A 46 -6.77 -6.35 12.44
CA ASP A 46 -6.61 -7.48 11.51
C ASP A 46 -5.49 -8.43 11.93
N ARG A 47 -4.61 -8.01 12.85
CA ARG A 47 -3.48 -8.80 13.36
C ARG A 47 -3.92 -10.16 13.90
N LEU A 48 -3.14 -11.19 13.62
CA LEU A 48 -3.30 -12.47 14.31
C LEU A 48 -3.13 -12.28 15.80
N THR A 49 -4.11 -12.76 16.55
CA THR A 49 -4.10 -12.81 18.01
C THR A 49 -3.04 -13.78 18.52
N GLN A 50 -2.70 -13.67 19.80
CA GLN A 50 -1.79 -14.63 20.43
C GLN A 50 -2.34 -16.06 20.38
N GLN A 51 -3.67 -16.23 20.46
CA GLN A 51 -4.34 -17.52 20.39
C GLN A 51 -4.22 -18.13 18.98
N GLU A 52 -4.48 -17.36 17.93
CA GLU A 52 -4.34 -17.80 16.52
C GLU A 52 -2.88 -18.19 16.21
N MET A 53 -1.92 -17.35 16.59
CA MET A 53 -0.50 -17.67 16.40
C MET A 53 -0.04 -18.89 17.20
N ALA A 54 -0.55 -19.08 18.42
CA ALA A 54 -0.27 -20.27 19.22
C ALA A 54 -0.87 -21.52 18.57
N TRP A 55 -2.10 -21.43 18.06
CA TRP A 55 -2.76 -22.51 17.36
C TRP A 55 -1.97 -22.94 16.13
N LEU A 56 -1.52 -22.00 15.28
CA LEU A 56 -0.69 -22.32 14.10
C LEU A 56 0.55 -23.13 14.51
N ARG A 57 1.31 -22.65 15.51
CA ARG A 57 2.52 -23.34 16.00
C ARG A 57 2.24 -24.75 16.53
N THR A 58 1.14 -24.95 17.26
CA THR A 58 0.82 -26.27 17.82
C THR A 58 0.29 -27.25 16.77
N HIS A 59 -0.13 -26.76 15.60
CA HIS A 59 -0.66 -27.57 14.49
C HIS A 59 0.32 -27.68 13.32
N GLY A 60 1.62 -27.61 13.60
CA GLY A 60 2.68 -27.95 12.65
C GLY A 60 3.11 -26.83 11.71
N TRP A 61 2.58 -25.62 11.87
CA TRP A 61 3.03 -24.47 11.07
C TRP A 61 4.39 -23.97 11.54
N ASN A 62 5.33 -23.85 10.61
CA ASN A 62 6.59 -23.17 10.84
C ASN A 62 6.32 -21.67 11.05
N VAL A 63 7.07 -21.07 11.97
CA VAL A 63 7.01 -19.63 12.21
C VAL A 63 7.69 -18.87 11.06
N PRO A 64 7.33 -17.59 10.83
CA PRO A 64 8.08 -16.75 9.91
C PRO A 64 9.57 -16.77 10.21
N SER A 65 10.35 -17.14 9.21
CA SER A 65 11.82 -17.19 9.25
C SER A 65 12.46 -15.79 9.33
N GLY A 66 11.75 -14.76 8.89
CA GLY A 66 12.20 -13.38 8.92
C GLY A 66 11.15 -12.39 8.44
N THR A 67 11.49 -11.11 8.42
CA THR A 67 10.64 -10.07 7.81
C THR A 67 10.59 -10.23 6.27
N PRO A 68 9.67 -9.54 5.57
CA PRO A 68 9.58 -9.61 4.10
C PRO A 68 10.87 -9.20 3.35
N LYS A 69 11.75 -8.41 3.98
CA LYS A 69 13.05 -8.01 3.42
C LYS A 69 14.19 -9.02 3.67
N GLN A 70 13.94 -9.96 4.59
CA GLN A 70 14.90 -10.97 5.04
C GLN A 70 14.57 -12.34 4.45
N ALA A 71 13.29 -12.73 4.48
CA ALA A 71 12.81 -13.99 3.94
C ALA A 71 12.44 -13.86 2.44
N THR A 72 13.42 -13.45 1.64
CA THR A 72 13.32 -13.37 0.18
C THR A 72 13.99 -14.58 -0.46
N PRO A 73 13.60 -15.03 -1.67
CA PRO A 73 14.22 -16.17 -2.34
C PRO A 73 15.76 -16.11 -2.39
N ASP A 74 16.34 -14.92 -2.58
CA ASP A 74 17.80 -14.72 -2.65
C ASP A 74 18.53 -14.85 -1.30
N LYS A 75 17.84 -14.62 -0.18
CA LYS A 75 18.45 -14.50 1.15
C LYS A 75 18.09 -15.65 2.08
N ASP A 76 16.91 -16.21 1.90
CA ASP A 76 16.40 -17.35 2.63
C ASP A 76 15.49 -18.16 1.70
N PRO A 77 16.07 -19.01 0.82
CA PRO A 77 15.34 -19.70 -0.24
C PRO A 77 14.28 -20.68 0.29
N ASP A 78 14.53 -21.27 1.45
CA ASP A 78 13.60 -22.21 2.10
C ASP A 78 12.68 -21.52 3.10
N GLY A 79 12.94 -20.25 3.41
CA GLY A 79 12.19 -19.46 4.37
C GLY A 79 10.88 -18.90 3.85
N SER A 80 10.21 -18.18 4.74
CA SER A 80 8.99 -17.42 4.48
C SER A 80 8.82 -16.27 5.47
N PRO A 81 8.29 -15.11 5.05
CA PRO A 81 7.82 -14.07 5.95
C PRO A 81 6.44 -14.37 6.55
N ASN A 82 5.83 -15.50 6.16
CA ASN A 82 4.54 -16.01 6.61
C ASN A 82 4.71 -17.26 7.49
N TYR A 83 3.63 -17.70 8.12
CA TYR A 83 3.59 -19.05 8.67
C TYR A 83 3.48 -20.02 7.50
N PHE A 84 4.21 -21.13 7.51
CA PHE A 84 4.22 -22.04 6.37
C PHE A 84 4.29 -23.52 6.75
N ILE A 85 3.79 -24.37 5.86
CA ILE A 85 3.94 -25.83 5.90
C ILE A 85 4.32 -26.29 4.50
N ASP A 86 5.32 -27.17 4.43
CA ASP A 86 5.67 -27.89 3.21
C ASP A 86 5.02 -29.27 3.25
N VAL A 87 4.14 -29.51 2.29
CA VAL A 87 3.38 -30.75 2.18
C VAL A 87 3.99 -31.60 1.06
N PRO A 88 4.55 -32.78 1.36
CA PRO A 88 5.19 -33.62 0.35
C PRO A 88 4.17 -34.24 -0.62
N SER A 89 4.61 -34.51 -1.85
CA SER A 89 3.82 -35.25 -2.83
C SER A 89 4.13 -36.76 -2.77
N PRO A 90 3.11 -37.66 -2.81
CA PRO A 90 1.68 -37.39 -2.85
C PRO A 90 1.09 -37.17 -1.44
N VAL A 91 0.16 -36.21 -1.32
CA VAL A 91 -0.61 -35.98 -0.08
C VAL A 91 -2.04 -36.52 -0.20
N SER A 92 -2.55 -37.06 0.90
CA SER A 92 -3.97 -37.36 1.06
C SER A 92 -4.80 -36.07 0.95
N ALA A 93 -5.66 -36.00 -0.07
CA ALA A 93 -6.52 -34.85 -0.29
C ALA A 93 -7.48 -34.58 0.90
N LEU A 94 -7.86 -35.63 1.64
CA LEU A 94 -8.74 -35.50 2.80
C LEU A 94 -8.03 -34.83 3.98
N ASP A 95 -6.81 -35.28 4.30
CA ASP A 95 -6.04 -34.72 5.42
C ASP A 95 -5.69 -33.26 5.14
N LEU A 96 -5.35 -32.95 3.89
CA LEU A 96 -5.08 -31.58 3.46
C LEU A 96 -6.34 -30.68 3.60
N VAL A 97 -7.51 -31.15 3.18
CA VAL A 97 -8.76 -30.38 3.31
C VAL A 97 -9.11 -30.11 4.77
N SER A 98 -9.00 -31.13 5.65
CA SER A 98 -9.23 -30.95 7.09
C SER A 98 -8.27 -29.91 7.68
N MET A 99 -6.98 -30.02 7.37
CA MET A 99 -5.97 -29.06 7.83
C MET A 99 -6.29 -27.62 7.38
N ILE A 100 -6.72 -27.43 6.12
CA ILE A 100 -7.06 -26.10 5.59
C ILE A 100 -8.29 -25.53 6.29
N ILE A 101 -9.34 -26.33 6.47
CA ILE A 101 -10.55 -25.89 7.16
C ILE A 101 -10.22 -25.48 8.59
N ASP A 102 -9.49 -26.31 9.32
CA ASP A 102 -9.10 -26.01 10.69
C ASP A 102 -8.22 -24.76 10.77
N THR A 103 -7.31 -24.58 9.80
CA THR A 103 -6.46 -23.37 9.71
C THR A 103 -7.29 -22.12 9.44
N LEU A 104 -8.24 -22.17 8.51
CA LEU A 104 -9.13 -21.04 8.22
C LEU A 104 -9.95 -20.66 9.47
N ILE A 105 -10.50 -21.64 10.18
CA ILE A 105 -11.35 -21.40 11.35
C ILE A 105 -10.55 -20.93 12.56
N HIS A 106 -9.49 -21.66 12.92
CA HIS A 106 -8.77 -21.48 14.19
C HIS A 106 -7.47 -20.70 14.08
N GLY A 107 -6.77 -20.83 12.95
CA GLY A 107 -5.54 -20.09 12.68
C GLY A 107 -5.78 -18.68 12.12
N LEU A 108 -6.89 -18.49 11.39
CA LEU A 108 -7.22 -17.23 10.72
C LEU A 108 -8.54 -16.60 11.17
N GLY A 109 -9.35 -17.25 12.01
CA GLY A 109 -10.60 -16.68 12.49
C GLY A 109 -11.65 -16.45 11.38
N LEU A 110 -11.63 -17.27 10.33
CA LEU A 110 -12.52 -17.21 9.16
C LEU A 110 -13.50 -18.41 9.18
N PRO A 111 -14.60 -18.34 9.96
CA PRO A 111 -15.40 -19.51 10.30
C PRO A 111 -16.37 -20.00 9.20
N TYR A 112 -16.58 -19.25 8.12
CA TYR A 112 -17.52 -19.66 7.07
C TYR A 112 -17.06 -19.25 5.66
N PRO A 113 -17.35 -20.06 4.61
CA PRO A 113 -16.92 -19.80 3.23
C PRO A 113 -17.41 -18.45 2.67
N GLY A 114 -18.57 -17.96 3.13
CA GLY A 114 -19.11 -16.67 2.72
C GLY A 114 -18.22 -15.46 3.09
N ALA A 115 -17.26 -15.63 3.99
CA ALA A 115 -16.26 -14.62 4.33
C ALA A 115 -15.07 -14.60 3.34
N LEU A 116 -14.98 -15.57 2.44
CA LEU A 116 -13.84 -15.79 1.56
C LEU A 116 -14.12 -15.41 0.10
N ASN A 117 -13.07 -14.97 -0.57
CA ASN A 117 -12.92 -14.97 -2.02
C ASN A 117 -11.66 -15.78 -2.37
N TYR A 118 -11.45 -16.08 -3.65
CA TYR A 118 -10.25 -16.77 -4.08
C TYR A 118 -9.58 -16.08 -5.26
N GLU A 119 -8.27 -16.20 -5.36
CA GLU A 119 -7.49 -15.81 -6.53
C GLU A 119 -6.70 -17.03 -6.98
N SER A 120 -6.55 -17.25 -8.28
CA SER A 120 -5.71 -18.33 -8.78
C SER A 120 -5.11 -18.02 -10.13
N PHE A 121 -3.83 -18.34 -10.28
CA PHE A 121 -3.04 -18.01 -11.47
C PHE A 121 -1.86 -18.96 -11.66
N ASP A 122 -1.34 -19.03 -12.88
CA ASP A 122 -0.06 -19.67 -13.20
C ASP A 122 1.14 -18.70 -13.06
N SER A 123 2.36 -19.17 -13.28
CA SER A 123 3.58 -18.35 -13.21
C SER A 123 3.60 -17.17 -14.20
N GLU A 124 2.84 -17.24 -15.28
CA GLU A 124 2.71 -16.15 -16.26
C GLU A 124 1.61 -15.14 -15.87
N GLY A 125 0.89 -15.39 -14.78
CA GLY A 125 -0.23 -14.57 -14.31
C GLY A 125 -1.55 -14.90 -14.98
N GLY A 126 -1.62 -15.98 -15.77
CA GLY A 126 -2.85 -16.46 -16.40
C GLY A 126 -3.86 -16.93 -15.36
N ALA A 127 -5.06 -16.33 -15.35
CA ALA A 127 -6.09 -16.66 -14.38
C ALA A 127 -6.62 -18.10 -14.55
N LEU A 128 -6.66 -18.84 -13.45
CA LEU A 128 -7.24 -20.19 -13.38
C LEU A 128 -8.66 -20.11 -12.78
N ALA A 129 -9.56 -20.99 -13.20
CA ALA A 129 -10.93 -21.02 -12.71
C ALA A 129 -11.23 -22.30 -11.92
N PHE A 130 -11.67 -22.14 -10.68
CA PHE A 130 -12.07 -23.23 -9.78
C PHE A 130 -13.53 -23.08 -9.36
N GLN A 131 -14.46 -23.40 -10.28
CA GLN A 131 -15.90 -23.24 -10.03
C GLN A 131 -16.39 -24.13 -8.87
N GLU A 132 -15.72 -25.26 -8.63
CA GLU A 132 -16.09 -26.23 -7.59
C GLU A 132 -15.83 -25.71 -6.17
N LEU A 133 -15.08 -24.61 -6.00
CA LEU A 133 -14.89 -23.95 -4.70
C LEU A 133 -16.21 -23.38 -4.15
N GLY A 134 -17.16 -23.03 -5.02
CA GLY A 134 -18.35 -22.28 -4.60
C GLY A 134 -18.03 -20.87 -4.05
N LEU A 135 -16.79 -20.42 -4.22
CA LEU A 135 -16.32 -19.08 -3.85
C LEU A 135 -16.35 -18.16 -5.06
N LYS A 136 -16.40 -16.84 -4.81
CA LYS A 136 -16.27 -15.86 -5.88
C LYS A 136 -14.79 -15.70 -6.24
N PRO A 137 -14.40 -15.80 -7.52
CA PRO A 137 -13.07 -15.39 -7.94
C PRO A 137 -12.93 -13.89 -7.67
N SER A 138 -11.83 -13.52 -7.04
CA SER A 138 -11.30 -12.17 -7.02
C SER A 138 -10.56 -11.99 -8.33
N ALA A 139 -10.87 -10.92 -9.05
CA ALA A 139 -9.92 -10.45 -10.03
C ALA A 139 -8.66 -10.05 -9.24
N ARG A 140 -7.51 -10.65 -9.56
CA ARG A 140 -6.24 -9.99 -9.29
C ARG A 140 -6.38 -8.61 -9.92
N ALA A 141 -6.03 -7.56 -9.21
CA ALA A 141 -5.80 -6.31 -9.91
C ALA A 141 -4.53 -6.54 -10.73
N ASP A 142 -4.68 -7.10 -11.94
CA ASP A 142 -3.58 -7.42 -12.86
C ASP A 142 -2.77 -6.16 -13.21
N THR A 143 -3.39 -5.00 -12.99
CA THR A 143 -2.79 -3.69 -13.13
C THR A 143 -2.13 -3.27 -11.80
N PRO A 144 -0.79 -3.10 -11.75
CA PRO A 144 -0.11 -2.50 -10.61
C PRO A 144 -0.83 -1.25 -10.10
N LEU A 145 -0.79 -1.02 -8.77
CA LEU A 145 -1.52 0.08 -8.15
C LEU A 145 -1.25 1.42 -8.85
N MET A 146 0.02 1.72 -9.13
CA MET A 146 0.39 2.98 -9.79
C MET A 146 -0.10 3.07 -11.24
N ASP A 147 -0.27 1.95 -11.96
CA ASP A 147 -0.89 1.94 -13.29
C ASP A 147 -2.40 2.26 -13.19
N GLN A 148 -3.08 1.79 -12.14
CA GLN A 148 -4.46 2.18 -11.86
C GLN A 148 -4.55 3.67 -11.49
N VAL A 149 -3.62 4.17 -10.68
CA VAL A 149 -3.51 5.60 -10.34
C VAL A 149 -3.29 6.44 -11.59
N LEU A 150 -2.38 6.01 -12.48
CA LEU A 150 -2.11 6.69 -13.75
C LEU A 150 -3.36 6.76 -14.62
N SER A 151 -4.13 5.67 -14.73
CA SER A 151 -5.41 5.66 -15.43
C SER A 151 -6.36 6.72 -14.87
N VAL A 152 -6.49 6.80 -13.54
CA VAL A 152 -7.34 7.82 -12.90
C VAL A 152 -6.86 9.23 -13.21
N TYR A 153 -5.55 9.48 -13.17
CA TYR A 153 -4.99 10.79 -13.51
C TYR A 153 -5.30 11.17 -14.95
N ARG A 154 -5.15 10.25 -15.91
CA ARG A 154 -5.51 10.47 -17.33
C ARG A 154 -6.99 10.80 -17.47
N ASP A 155 -7.86 10.02 -16.82
CA ASP A 155 -9.32 10.21 -16.89
C ASP A 155 -9.76 11.55 -16.30
N VAL A 156 -9.17 11.96 -15.16
CA VAL A 156 -9.50 13.21 -14.47
C VAL A 156 -8.97 14.43 -15.22
N THR A 157 -7.77 14.34 -15.80
CA THR A 157 -7.09 15.49 -16.41
C THR A 157 -7.35 15.62 -17.91
N GLY A 158 -7.76 14.53 -18.57
CA GLY A 158 -7.88 14.45 -20.03
C GLY A 158 -6.54 14.37 -20.78
N ILE A 159 -5.43 14.13 -20.08
CA ILE A 159 -4.09 14.06 -20.68
C ILE A 159 -3.77 12.59 -20.99
N GLU A 160 -4.05 12.15 -22.21
CA GLU A 160 -3.92 10.74 -22.62
C GLU A 160 -2.46 10.23 -22.57
N ASP A 161 -1.49 11.10 -22.87
CA ASP A 161 -0.07 10.78 -22.93
C ASP A 161 0.67 10.99 -21.59
N LEU A 162 -0.06 11.27 -20.51
CA LEU A 162 0.52 11.37 -19.17
C LEU A 162 1.24 10.06 -18.83
N ALA A 163 2.47 10.15 -18.37
CA ALA A 163 3.32 9.01 -18.03
C ALA A 163 3.98 9.21 -16.66
N PHE A 164 4.58 8.15 -16.13
CA PHE A 164 5.41 8.24 -14.95
C PHE A 164 6.68 9.06 -15.23
N ASP A 165 7.19 9.72 -14.20
CA ASP A 165 8.51 10.35 -14.23
C ASP A 165 9.64 9.35 -13.92
N GLU A 166 10.88 9.84 -13.86
CA GLU A 166 12.08 9.04 -13.61
C GLU A 166 12.06 8.30 -12.26
N ASN A 167 11.25 8.77 -11.30
CA ASN A 167 11.12 8.14 -9.99
C ASN A 167 9.96 7.15 -9.92
N GLY A 168 9.18 7.01 -11.00
CA GLY A 168 7.96 6.19 -11.02
C GLY A 168 6.74 6.90 -10.43
N ASP A 169 6.84 8.20 -10.18
CA ASP A 169 5.71 9.00 -9.71
C ASP A 169 4.88 9.50 -10.90
N VAL A 170 3.59 9.75 -10.70
CA VAL A 170 2.77 10.47 -11.67
C VAL A 170 2.57 11.90 -11.20
N SER A 171 2.95 12.86 -12.04
CA SER A 171 2.91 14.29 -11.71
C SER A 171 2.13 15.06 -12.77
N VAL A 172 1.15 15.86 -12.36
CA VAL A 172 0.36 16.67 -13.29
C VAL A 172 0.09 18.05 -12.72
N ARG A 173 0.07 19.07 -13.57
CA ARG A 173 -0.42 20.39 -13.18
C ARG A 173 -1.94 20.35 -13.11
N TYR A 174 -2.48 20.54 -11.91
CA TYR A 174 -3.91 20.50 -11.64
C TYR A 174 -4.27 21.80 -10.92
N GLY A 175 -5.04 22.66 -11.60
CA GLY A 175 -5.26 24.04 -11.15
C GLY A 175 -3.95 24.85 -11.11
N ALA A 176 -3.65 25.45 -9.97
CA ALA A 176 -2.48 26.33 -9.78
C ALA A 176 -1.25 25.62 -9.19
N ILE A 177 -1.36 24.33 -8.87
CA ILE A 177 -0.28 23.52 -8.29
C ILE A 177 0.05 22.31 -9.17
N VAL A 178 1.18 21.68 -8.89
CA VAL A 178 1.49 20.34 -9.39
C VAL A 178 1.07 19.35 -8.31
N ILE A 179 0.25 18.38 -8.67
CA ILE A 179 -0.10 17.25 -7.81
C ILE A 179 0.68 16.05 -8.31
N SER A 180 1.44 15.43 -7.41
CA SER A 180 2.18 14.20 -7.65
C SER A 180 1.58 13.08 -6.82
N ALA A 181 1.59 11.85 -7.35
CA ALA A 181 1.23 10.65 -6.62
C ALA A 181 2.38 9.64 -6.60
N VAL A 182 2.63 9.10 -5.41
CA VAL A 182 3.59 8.02 -5.15
C VAL A 182 2.93 6.91 -4.34
N GLN A 183 3.33 5.66 -4.59
CA GLN A 183 2.89 4.53 -3.78
C GLN A 183 3.68 4.43 -2.46
N LEU A 184 2.97 4.24 -1.35
CA LEU A 184 3.53 3.96 -0.03
C LEU A 184 2.85 2.74 0.58
N ASP A 185 3.54 1.61 0.68
CA ASP A 185 2.97 0.33 1.18
C ASP A 185 1.57 0.06 0.57
N ASN A 186 0.51 0.27 1.37
CA ASN A 186 -0.90 0.06 1.07
C ASN A 186 -1.69 1.37 0.85
N ARG A 187 -1.01 2.44 0.43
CA ARG A 187 -1.56 3.79 0.26
C ARG A 187 -0.97 4.44 -0.99
N VAL A 188 -1.69 5.42 -1.50
CA VAL A 188 -1.18 6.39 -2.48
C VAL A 188 -1.06 7.72 -1.77
N ARG A 189 0.13 8.33 -1.78
CA ARG A 189 0.33 9.69 -1.27
C ARG A 189 0.20 10.66 -2.41
N LEU A 190 -0.78 11.56 -2.29
CA LEU A 190 -0.80 12.81 -3.05
C LEU A 190 0.12 13.80 -2.36
N PHE A 191 0.95 14.51 -3.11
CA PHE A 191 1.79 15.56 -2.57
C PHE A 191 2.00 16.70 -3.57
N SER A 192 2.39 17.86 -3.04
CA SER A 192 2.70 19.05 -3.83
C SER A 192 3.72 19.92 -3.11
N ALA A 193 4.70 20.44 -3.86
CA ALA A 193 5.60 21.47 -3.36
C ALA A 193 4.88 22.82 -3.29
N LEU A 194 4.68 23.32 -2.07
CA LEU A 194 4.02 24.60 -1.82
C LEU A 194 5.00 25.76 -1.93
N VAL A 195 6.18 25.65 -1.32
CA VAL A 195 7.23 26.68 -1.35
C VAL A 195 8.57 26.00 -1.60
N THR A 196 9.25 26.38 -2.67
CA THR A 196 10.62 25.95 -2.97
C THR A 196 11.62 26.93 -2.36
N GLU A 197 12.83 26.46 -2.06
CA GLU A 197 13.91 27.28 -1.48
C GLU A 197 13.53 27.96 -0.16
N ALA A 198 12.69 27.29 0.64
CA ALA A 198 12.29 27.75 1.95
C ALA A 198 13.47 27.71 2.92
N THR A 199 13.71 28.84 3.60
CA THR A 199 14.66 28.90 4.71
C THR A 199 13.99 28.34 5.97
N GLU A 200 14.62 27.36 6.60
CA GLU A 200 14.15 26.84 7.88
C GLU A 200 14.25 27.93 8.94
N THR A 201 13.11 28.40 9.43
CA THR A 201 13.05 29.39 10.52
C THR A 201 12.06 28.96 11.58
N PRO A 202 12.24 29.36 12.84
CA PRO A 202 11.24 29.10 13.90
C PRO A 202 9.86 29.65 13.56
N ALA A 203 9.76 30.73 12.77
CA ALA A 203 8.49 31.29 12.32
C ALA A 203 7.77 30.35 11.32
N LEU A 204 8.51 29.83 10.33
CA LEU A 204 7.98 28.86 9.37
C LEU A 204 7.51 27.58 10.08
N LEU A 205 8.34 27.00 10.95
CA LEU A 205 7.99 25.77 11.66
C LEU A 205 6.76 25.94 12.56
N ARG A 206 6.62 27.10 13.24
CA ARG A 206 5.40 27.43 13.99
C ARG A 206 4.17 27.52 13.08
N LYS A 207 4.29 28.14 11.90
CA LYS A 207 3.19 28.23 10.94
C LYS A 207 2.77 26.84 10.44
N ILE A 208 3.73 25.98 10.11
CA ILE A 208 3.48 24.59 9.70
C ILE A 208 2.73 23.83 10.79
N ASN A 209 3.16 23.95 12.05
CA ASN A 209 2.47 23.31 13.18
C ASN A 209 1.03 23.80 13.34
N LEU A 210 0.78 25.11 13.20
CA LEU A 210 -0.57 25.67 13.25
C LEU A 210 -1.47 25.17 12.12
N ILE A 211 -0.92 25.01 10.90
CA ILE A 211 -1.66 24.44 9.77
C ILE A 211 -2.02 22.98 10.07
N ASN A 212 -1.06 22.20 10.60
CA ASN A 212 -1.27 20.78 10.91
C ASN A 212 -2.21 20.55 12.11
N ASP A 213 -2.40 21.54 12.98
CA ASP A 213 -3.41 21.51 14.06
C ASP A 213 -4.84 21.77 13.54
N GLY A 214 -4.99 22.14 12.27
CA GLY A 214 -6.27 22.36 11.62
C GLY A 214 -7.10 21.09 11.43
N VAL A 215 -8.34 21.26 10.96
CA VAL A 215 -9.34 20.18 10.81
C VAL A 215 -9.19 19.40 9.49
N HIS A 216 -8.28 19.80 8.59
CA HIS A 216 -8.09 19.14 7.30
C HIS A 216 -7.17 17.91 7.39
N ARG A 217 -7.31 16.96 6.46
CA ARG A 217 -6.52 15.73 6.42
C ARG A 217 -5.11 15.89 5.82
N ILE A 218 -4.80 17.08 5.33
CA ILE A 218 -3.54 17.39 4.66
C ILE A 218 -2.48 17.73 5.69
N ARG A 219 -1.30 17.14 5.55
CA ARG A 219 -0.13 17.47 6.37
C ARG A 219 0.80 18.36 5.57
N VAL A 220 1.33 19.37 6.24
CA VAL A 220 2.39 20.24 5.73
C VAL A 220 3.69 19.94 6.46
N PHE A 221 4.80 19.85 5.76
CA PHE A 221 6.11 19.65 6.36
C PHE A 221 7.21 20.28 5.52
N LEU A 222 8.33 20.60 6.17
CA LEU A 222 9.55 21.06 5.51
C LEU A 222 10.50 19.86 5.33
N HIS A 223 10.99 19.68 4.11
CA HIS A 223 12.02 18.69 3.79
C HIS A 223 12.91 19.25 2.69
N ASP A 224 14.23 19.17 2.86
CA ASP A 224 15.23 19.63 1.87
C ASP A 224 14.95 21.02 1.29
N HIS A 225 14.68 22.00 2.17
CA HIS A 225 14.35 23.38 1.79
C HIS A 225 13.08 23.53 0.93
N VAL A 226 12.19 22.55 0.94
CA VAL A 226 10.89 22.61 0.27
C VAL A 226 9.79 22.33 1.27
N VAL A 227 8.76 23.20 1.28
CA VAL A 227 7.55 22.99 2.06
C VAL A 227 6.57 22.19 1.21
N TYR A 228 6.23 20.99 1.65
CA TYR A 228 5.30 20.09 0.97
C TYR A 228 3.95 20.04 1.69
N ALA A 229 2.88 19.89 0.91
CA ALA A 229 1.61 19.32 1.38
C ALA A 229 1.55 17.85 0.98
N ALA A 230 0.94 17.01 1.82
CA ALA A 230 0.66 15.62 1.51
C ALA A 230 -0.67 15.11 2.08
N LEU A 231 -1.31 14.21 1.34
CA LEU A 231 -2.53 13.49 1.73
C LEU A 231 -2.37 12.00 1.37
N ASP A 232 -2.57 11.12 2.36
CA ASP A 232 -2.49 9.67 2.15
C ASP A 232 -3.89 9.09 1.88
N VAL A 233 -4.06 8.42 0.74
CA VAL A 233 -5.28 7.73 0.31
C VAL A 233 -5.09 6.22 0.51
N PRO A 234 -5.96 5.52 1.26
CA PRO A 234 -5.92 4.06 1.35
C PRO A 234 -6.08 3.40 -0.03
N ALA A 235 -5.29 2.36 -0.29
CA ALA A 235 -5.24 1.68 -1.59
C ALA A 235 -5.38 0.15 -1.50
N ASP A 236 -5.89 -0.34 -0.37
CA ASP A 236 -6.11 -1.77 -0.12
C ASP A 236 -7.52 -1.99 0.45
N PRO A 237 -8.53 -2.27 -0.40
CA PRO A 237 -8.46 -2.27 -1.87
C PRO A 237 -8.41 -0.84 -2.45
N PHE A 238 -7.83 -0.70 -3.65
CA PHE A 238 -7.86 0.57 -4.38
C PHE A 238 -9.23 0.85 -4.97
N VAL A 239 -9.75 2.06 -4.73
CA VAL A 239 -11.04 2.52 -5.25
C VAL A 239 -10.80 3.83 -6.02
N PRO A 240 -10.87 3.83 -7.37
CA PRO A 240 -10.61 5.00 -8.21
C PRO A 240 -11.34 6.27 -7.76
N ALA A 241 -12.62 6.15 -7.40
CA ALA A 241 -13.43 7.28 -6.95
C ALA A 241 -12.88 7.97 -5.68
N HIS A 242 -12.24 7.24 -4.76
CA HIS A 242 -11.62 7.84 -3.59
C HIS A 242 -10.41 8.70 -3.97
N LEU A 243 -9.64 8.30 -4.98
CA LEU A 243 -8.53 9.09 -5.48
C LEU A 243 -9.02 10.36 -6.17
N VAL A 244 -10.07 10.28 -7.00
CA VAL A 244 -10.68 11.47 -7.64
C VAL A 244 -11.14 12.49 -6.59
N ILE A 245 -11.84 12.03 -5.55
CA ILE A 245 -12.29 12.90 -4.45
C ILE A 245 -11.09 13.51 -3.73
N ALA A 246 -10.07 12.70 -3.43
CA ALA A 246 -8.86 13.16 -2.76
C ALA A 246 -8.08 14.18 -3.59
N MET A 247 -7.97 14.02 -4.91
CA MET A 247 -7.32 14.99 -5.80
C MET A 247 -8.02 16.35 -5.74
N ASN A 248 -9.35 16.37 -5.78
CA ASN A 248 -10.13 17.60 -5.70
C ASN A 248 -10.00 18.30 -4.34
N GLU A 249 -10.14 17.54 -3.24
CA GLU A 249 -9.95 18.06 -1.87
C GLU A 249 -8.52 18.60 -1.69
N PHE A 250 -7.54 17.81 -2.11
CA PHE A 250 -6.12 18.14 -1.99
C PHE A 250 -5.78 19.41 -2.76
N SER A 251 -6.20 19.54 -4.02
CA SER A 251 -5.92 20.72 -4.84
C SER A 251 -6.45 21.99 -4.20
N ALA A 252 -7.72 22.00 -3.80
CA ALA A 252 -8.38 23.18 -3.28
C ALA A 252 -7.68 23.72 -2.01
N VAL A 253 -7.30 22.81 -1.10
CA VAL A 253 -6.64 23.20 0.15
C VAL A 253 -5.17 23.52 -0.08
N ALA A 254 -4.43 22.71 -0.84
CA ALA A 254 -3.01 22.93 -1.10
C ALA A 254 -2.75 24.22 -1.87
N GLU A 255 -3.63 24.62 -2.79
CA GLU A 255 -3.58 25.93 -3.45
C GLU A 255 -3.70 27.09 -2.46
N GLY A 256 -4.69 27.03 -1.56
CA GLY A 256 -4.86 28.05 -0.52
C GLY A 256 -3.65 28.14 0.41
N LEU A 257 -3.11 26.99 0.82
CA LEU A 257 -1.91 26.92 1.65
C LEU A 257 -0.69 27.46 0.92
N ALA A 258 -0.52 27.15 -0.36
CA ALA A 258 0.58 27.66 -1.18
C ALA A 258 0.55 29.19 -1.26
N ILE A 259 -0.63 29.80 -1.45
CA ILE A 259 -0.77 31.27 -1.50
C ILE A 259 -0.29 31.90 -0.19
N VAL A 260 -0.79 31.41 0.96
CA VAL A 260 -0.45 31.94 2.28
C VAL A 260 1.04 31.76 2.58
N LEU A 261 1.57 30.55 2.36
CA LEU A 261 2.96 30.24 2.69
C LEU A 261 3.94 30.97 1.77
N ARG A 262 3.63 31.12 0.47
CA ARG A 262 4.49 31.88 -0.45
C ARG A 262 4.51 33.37 -0.11
N ALA A 263 3.37 33.94 0.27
CA ALA A 263 3.31 35.35 0.64
C ALA A 263 4.18 35.68 1.86
N GLU A 264 4.26 34.76 2.82
CA GLU A 264 5.02 34.93 4.07
C GLU A 264 6.48 34.46 3.98
N PHE A 265 6.77 33.42 3.19
CA PHE A 265 8.05 32.69 3.28
C PHE A 265 8.75 32.43 1.93
N SER A 266 8.20 32.84 0.79
CA SER A 266 9.00 32.86 -0.45
C SER A 266 10.03 33.99 -0.37
N GLY A 267 11.29 33.67 -0.62
CA GLY A 267 12.48 34.51 -0.38
C GLY A 267 12.50 35.90 -1.03
N LYS A 268 11.62 36.80 -0.61
CA LYS A 268 11.87 38.23 -0.76
C LYS A 268 13.03 38.56 0.17
N ALA A 269 14.22 38.65 -0.40
CA ALA A 269 15.29 39.44 0.16
C ALA A 269 14.71 40.83 0.45
N VAL A 270 14.49 41.13 1.74
CA VAL A 270 14.28 42.50 2.18
C VAL A 270 15.60 43.20 1.88
N ILE A 271 15.66 43.91 0.76
CA ILE A 271 16.70 44.90 0.53
C ILE A 271 16.45 45.95 1.61
N GLU A 272 17.25 45.93 2.67
CA GLU A 272 17.31 47.07 3.57
C GLU A 272 17.74 48.29 2.74
N PRO A 273 16.96 49.39 2.71
CA PRO A 273 17.44 50.61 2.10
C PRO A 273 18.62 51.10 2.94
N SER A 274 19.82 50.94 2.39
CA SER A 274 21.06 51.51 2.92
C SER A 274 20.85 53.00 3.16
N GLY A 275 21.15 53.39 4.40
CA GLY A 275 20.77 54.64 5.02
C GLY A 275 20.95 55.92 4.19
N LEU A 276 19.98 56.81 4.36
CA LEU A 276 20.27 58.23 4.47
C LEU A 276 19.64 58.76 5.77
N PHE A 277 20.36 59.68 6.41
CA PHE A 277 20.00 60.57 7.51
C PHE A 277 20.64 60.31 8.88
N SER A 278 21.81 60.94 9.06
CA SER A 278 22.33 61.58 10.27
C SER A 278 23.57 62.38 9.84
N SER A 279 23.78 63.68 10.12
CA SER A 279 23.03 64.71 10.85
C SER A 279 23.55 66.09 10.39
N LEU A 280 22.69 67.11 10.45
CA LEU A 280 23.10 68.50 10.67
C LEU A 280 23.33 68.68 12.18
N GLN A 281 24.58 68.95 12.57
CA GLN A 281 25.05 69.94 13.57
C GLN A 281 26.48 69.59 14.03
#